data_AF-A0A285UCG1-F1
#
_entry.id   AF-A0A285UCG1-F1
#
_cell.length_a   1.000
_cell.length_b   1.000
_cell.length_c   1.000
_cell.angle_alpha   90.00
_cell.angle_beta   90.00
_cell.angle_gamma   90.00
#
_symmetry.space_group_name_H-M   'P 1'
#
loop_
_entity.id
_entity.type
_entity.pdbx_description
1 polymer ?
#
loop_
_entity_poly.entity_id
_entity_poly.type
_entity_poly.pdbx_seq_one_letter_code
_entity_poly.pdbx_strand_id
1 'polypeptide(L)'
;MEKSPDAFRTISEVADDLDLPQHVLRFWETRFSQIKPMKRGGGRRYYRPDDVELLKGIRHLLYDHGYTIKGVQKLLKNNGNKFVAAIASGDLATVEALAAANQEEPSAPKTADDDQIVGRAKAPASRRFFSFVGGAGEDAPEISIGKSSVSKEDRALLQEALYDLLECKRLLDQVR
;
A
#
# COMPACT_ATOMS: atom_id res chain seq x y z
N MET A 1 22.48 22.21 -6.87
CA MET A 1 23.05 22.41 -5.52
C MET A 1 22.44 21.36 -4.63
N GLU A 2 23.16 20.28 -4.33
CA GLU A 2 22.68 19.28 -3.38
C GLU A 2 22.77 19.86 -1.97
N LYS A 3 21.64 19.87 -1.26
CA LYS A 3 21.62 20.23 0.16
C LYS A 3 22.14 19.05 0.98
N SER A 4 22.78 19.35 2.12
CA SER A 4 23.19 18.34 3.12
C SER A 4 22.04 17.36 3.40
N PRO A 5 22.33 16.05 3.61
CA PRO A 5 21.32 15.05 3.94
C PRO A 5 20.49 15.42 5.18
N ASP A 6 21.07 16.18 6.11
CA ASP A 6 20.39 16.61 7.35
C ASP A 6 19.60 17.92 7.21
N ALA A 7 19.55 18.50 6.01
CA ALA A 7 18.88 19.77 5.79
C ALA A 7 17.35 19.63 5.76
N PHE A 8 16.65 20.57 6.39
CA PHE A 8 15.20 20.70 6.26
C PHE A 8 14.82 21.00 4.80
N ARG A 9 13.83 20.25 4.29
CA ARG A 9 13.35 20.36 2.92
C ARG A 9 11.99 21.06 2.88
N THR A 10 11.75 21.90 1.88
CA THR A 10 10.42 22.51 1.69
C THR A 10 9.47 21.53 0.99
N ILE A 11 8.16 21.76 1.08
CA ILE A 11 7.18 20.92 0.36
C ILE A 11 7.38 20.86 -1.15
N SER A 12 7.88 21.94 -1.76
CA SER A 12 8.19 21.95 -3.19
C SER A 12 9.39 21.06 -3.50
N GLU A 13 10.45 21.16 -2.70
CA GLU A 13 11.64 20.29 -2.86
C GLU A 13 11.30 18.82 -2.67
N VAL A 14 10.52 18.48 -1.65
CA VAL A 14 10.11 17.08 -1.40
C VAL A 14 9.18 16.56 -2.49
N ALA A 15 8.31 17.42 -3.03
CA ALA A 15 7.44 17.08 -4.16
C ALA A 15 8.27 16.75 -5.41
N ASP A 16 9.26 17.58 -5.72
CA ASP A 16 10.16 17.38 -6.85
C ASP A 16 11.04 16.13 -6.65
N ASP A 17 11.56 15.90 -5.44
CA ASP A 17 12.38 14.73 -5.10
C ASP A 17 11.60 13.41 -5.24
N LEU A 18 10.30 13.41 -4.97
CA LEU A 18 9.43 12.23 -5.01
C LEU A 18 8.67 12.09 -6.33
N ASP A 19 8.79 13.06 -7.23
CA ASP A 19 7.97 13.18 -8.44
C ASP A 19 6.46 13.09 -8.12
N LEU A 20 6.03 13.84 -7.11
CA LEU A 20 4.63 13.88 -6.64
C LEU A 20 4.12 15.32 -6.58
N PRO A 21 2.86 15.59 -6.96
CA PRO A 21 2.29 16.91 -6.78
C PRO A 21 2.23 17.33 -5.30
N GLN A 22 2.52 18.61 -5.01
CA GLN A 22 2.51 19.13 -3.62
C GLN A 22 1.18 18.90 -2.88
N HIS A 23 0.04 18.89 -3.58
CA HIS A 23 -1.26 18.66 -2.95
C HIS A 23 -1.42 17.22 -2.44
N VAL A 24 -0.71 16.25 -3.03
CA VAL A 24 -0.68 14.87 -2.54
C VAL A 24 0.06 14.80 -1.21
N LEU A 25 1.18 15.50 -1.08
CA LEU A 25 1.90 15.61 0.20
C LEU A 25 1.04 16.27 1.27
N ARG A 26 0.32 17.35 0.95
CA ARG A 26 -0.64 17.98 1.87
C ARG A 26 -1.76 17.03 2.28
N PHE A 27 -2.23 16.19 1.36
CA PHE A 27 -3.21 15.17 1.66
C PHE A 27 -2.63 14.09 2.59
N TRP A 28 -1.40 13.65 2.36
CA TRP A 28 -0.72 12.67 3.20
C TRP A 28 -0.47 13.17 4.62
N GLU A 29 -0.18 14.46 4.82
CA GLU A 29 -0.12 15.07 6.15
C GLU A 29 -1.40 14.83 6.98
N THR A 30 -2.56 14.75 6.32
CA THR A 30 -3.84 14.48 7.00
C THR A 30 -4.09 13.00 7.29
N ARG A 31 -3.38 12.10 6.59
CA ARG A 31 -3.56 10.65 6.68
C ARG A 31 -2.53 9.99 7.59
N PHE A 32 -1.30 10.47 7.61
CA PHE A 32 -0.21 9.89 8.38
C PHE A 32 0.17 10.83 9.52
N SER A 33 -0.25 10.48 10.75
CA SER A 33 0.01 11.29 11.95
C SER A 33 1.50 11.36 12.32
N GLN A 34 2.30 10.46 11.76
CA GLN A 34 3.75 10.41 11.87
C GLN A 34 4.43 11.57 11.16
N ILE A 35 3.85 12.08 10.06
CA ILE A 35 4.42 13.16 9.26
C ILE A 35 3.96 14.49 9.84
N LYS A 36 4.86 15.21 10.50
CA LYS A 36 4.54 16.48 11.17
C LYS A 36 5.42 17.61 10.63
N PRO A 37 5.02 18.27 9.53
CA PRO A 37 5.79 19.36 8.98
C PRO A 37 5.88 20.53 9.96
N MET A 38 7.08 21.10 10.09
CA MET A 38 7.31 22.27 10.92
C MET A 38 6.76 23.50 10.18
N LYS A 39 5.79 24.17 10.82
CA LYS A 39 5.19 25.41 10.30
C LYS A 39 5.98 26.60 10.82
N ARG A 40 6.67 27.31 9.92
CA ARG A 40 7.32 28.59 10.25
C ARG A 40 6.39 29.77 9.87
N GLY A 41 6.66 30.95 10.41
CA GLY A 41 5.97 32.19 10.02
C GLY A 41 5.88 32.31 8.49
N GLY A 42 4.68 32.63 8.00
CA GLY A 42 4.38 32.71 6.56
C GLY A 42 3.79 31.43 5.94
N GLY A 43 3.41 30.44 6.73
CA GLY A 43 2.64 29.27 6.23
C GLY A 43 3.44 28.26 5.41
N ARG A 44 4.77 28.41 5.36
CA ARG A 44 5.69 27.47 4.71
C ARG A 44 5.88 26.23 5.59
N ARG A 45 5.86 25.07 4.94
CA ARG A 45 6.06 23.75 5.56
C ARG A 45 7.47 23.28 5.29
N TYR A 46 8.14 22.85 6.35
CA TYR A 46 9.45 22.22 6.29
C TYR A 46 9.35 20.79 6.83
N TYR A 47 9.93 19.84 6.11
CA TYR A 47 10.04 18.44 6.53
C TYR A 47 11.42 18.18 7.10
N ARG A 48 11.48 17.34 8.13
CA ARG A 48 12.75 16.83 8.67
C ARG A 48 13.30 15.76 7.72
N PRO A 49 14.62 15.51 7.71
CA PRO A 49 15.20 14.40 6.97
C PRO A 49 14.47 13.06 7.20
N ASP A 50 14.18 12.76 8.47
CA ASP A 50 13.41 11.56 8.87
C ASP A 50 12.01 11.49 8.22
N ASP A 51 11.31 12.64 8.12
CA ASP A 51 9.99 12.70 7.50
C ASP A 51 10.08 12.47 5.98
N VAL A 52 11.15 12.97 5.35
CA VAL A 52 11.41 12.78 3.92
C VAL A 52 11.70 11.31 3.62
N GLU A 53 12.48 10.63 4.46
CA GLU A 53 12.72 9.20 4.34
C GLU A 53 11.44 8.38 4.52
N LEU A 54 10.63 8.73 5.51
CA LEU A 54 9.31 8.12 5.70
C LEU A 54 8.39 8.33 4.48
N LEU A 55 8.37 9.55 3.92
CA LEU A 55 7.58 9.87 2.72
C LEU A 55 8.02 9.04 1.50
N LYS A 56 9.33 8.80 1.34
CA LYS A 56 9.85 7.88 0.31
C LYS A 56 9.30 6.47 0.50
N GLY A 57 9.30 5.94 1.72
CA GLY A 57 8.74 4.62 2.01
C GLY A 57 7.23 4.52 1.81
N ILE A 58 6.48 5.55 2.20
CA ILE A 58 5.04 5.62 1.94
C ILE A 58 4.77 5.62 0.43
N ARG A 59 5.52 6.40 -0.36
CA ARG A 59 5.41 6.39 -1.82
C ARG A 59 5.67 5.00 -2.38
N HIS A 60 6.77 4.36 -1.98
CA HIS A 60 7.12 3.02 -2.46
C HIS A 60 6.01 2.01 -2.16
N LEU A 61 5.50 2.01 -0.94
CA LEU A 61 4.40 1.12 -0.55
C LEU A 61 3.13 1.37 -1.36
N LEU A 62 2.76 2.64 -1.56
CA LEU A 62 1.50 2.97 -2.24
C LEU A 62 1.56 2.76 -3.76
N TYR A 63 2.65 3.18 -4.41
CA TYR A 63 2.75 3.19 -5.87
C TYR A 63 3.43 1.94 -6.44
N ASP A 64 4.50 1.47 -5.79
CA ASP A 64 5.29 0.36 -6.32
C ASP A 64 4.74 -0.99 -5.84
N HIS A 65 4.31 -1.06 -4.58
CA HIS A 65 3.72 -2.28 -4.00
C HIS A 65 2.18 -2.30 -3.99
N GLY A 66 1.51 -1.20 -4.33
CA GLY A 66 0.05 -1.15 -4.44
C GLY A 66 -0.69 -1.26 -3.10
N TYR A 67 -0.05 -0.92 -1.97
CA TYR A 67 -0.74 -0.87 -0.68
C TYR A 67 -1.81 0.23 -0.67
N THR A 68 -2.85 0.03 0.13
CA THR A 68 -3.82 1.10 0.43
C THR A 68 -3.29 2.02 1.52
N ILE A 69 -3.81 3.25 1.58
CA ILE A 69 -3.48 4.20 2.67
C ILE A 69 -3.75 3.58 4.05
N LYS A 70 -4.87 2.85 4.20
CA LYS A 70 -5.19 2.12 5.44
C LYS A 70 -4.17 1.02 5.73
N GLY A 71 -3.73 0.29 4.71
CA GLY A 71 -2.70 -0.74 4.85
C GLY A 71 -1.38 -0.17 5.36
N VAL A 72 -0.91 0.93 4.76
CA VAL A 72 0.33 1.60 5.19
C VAL A 72 0.19 2.17 6.60
N GLN A 73 -0.97 2.74 6.96
CA GLN A 73 -1.24 3.19 8.33
C GLN A 73 -1.16 2.05 9.36
N LYS A 74 -1.70 0.86 9.04
CA LYS A 74 -1.63 -0.31 9.91
C LYS A 74 -0.20 -0.79 10.08
N LEU A 75 0.55 -0.83 9.00
CA LEU A 75 1.96 -1.24 8.98
C LEU A 75 2.82 -0.26 9.81
N LEU A 76 2.58 1.04 9.71
CA LEU A 76 3.23 2.05 10.55
C LEU A 76 2.89 1.93 12.03
N LYS A 77 1.67 1.53 12.38
CA LYS A 77 1.27 1.32 13.78
C LYS A 77 1.93 0.09 14.40
N ASN A 78 2.08 -0.98 13.63
CA ASN A 78 2.60 -2.25 14.12
C ASN A 78 4.14 -2.25 14.17
N ASN A 79 4.79 -1.80 13.09
CA ASN A 79 6.25 -1.97 12.91
C ASN A 79 7.03 -0.66 13.07
N GLY A 80 6.33 0.46 13.23
CA GLY A 80 6.93 1.78 13.38
C GLY A 80 7.50 2.37 12.09
N ASN A 81 7.98 3.61 12.19
CA ASN A 81 8.43 4.41 11.04
C ASN A 81 9.69 3.82 10.39
N LYS A 82 10.61 3.28 11.20
CA LYS A 82 11.89 2.74 10.73
C LYS A 82 11.71 1.55 9.80
N PHE A 83 10.70 0.73 10.04
CA PHE A 83 10.39 -0.41 9.19
C PHE A 83 9.92 0.02 7.80
N VAL A 84 9.09 1.07 7.71
CA VAL A 84 8.66 1.62 6.40
C VAL A 84 9.81 2.25 5.64
N ALA A 85 10.70 2.96 6.34
CA ALA A 85 11.92 3.51 5.76
C ALA A 85 12.85 2.40 5.23
N ALA A 86 13.04 1.32 6.00
CA ALA A 86 13.85 0.17 5.62
C ALA A 86 13.31 -0.57 4.38
N ILE A 87 11.98 -0.71 4.27
CA ILE A 87 11.36 -1.25 3.05
C ILE A 87 11.67 -0.35 1.85
N ALA A 88 11.61 0.97 2.04
CA ALA A 88 11.88 1.95 0.99
C ALA A 88 13.32 1.88 0.45
N SER A 89 14.28 1.63 1.34
CA SER A 89 15.70 1.53 0.98
C SER A 89 16.08 0.14 0.45
N GLY A 90 15.16 -0.83 0.49
CA GLY A 90 15.44 -2.22 0.12
C GLY A 90 16.38 -2.92 1.10
N ASP A 91 16.52 -2.39 2.32
CA ASP A 91 17.38 -2.95 3.35
C ASP A 91 16.69 -4.13 4.04
N LEU A 92 16.74 -5.29 3.37
CA LEU A 92 16.11 -6.53 3.83
C LEU A 92 16.61 -6.96 5.21
N ALA A 93 17.88 -6.67 5.56
CA ALA A 93 18.47 -7.05 6.83
C ALA A 93 17.83 -6.28 8.00
N THR A 94 17.60 -4.98 7.84
CA THR A 94 16.92 -4.18 8.87
C THR A 94 15.42 -4.49 8.92
N VAL A 95 14.78 -4.79 7.79
CA VAL A 95 13.39 -5.28 7.75
C VAL A 95 13.24 -6.58 8.54
N GLU A 96 14.13 -7.55 8.34
CA GLU A 96 14.10 -8.84 9.05
C GLU A 96 14.36 -8.67 10.54
N ALA A 97 15.35 -7.87 10.94
CA ALA A 97 15.66 -7.60 12.34
C ALA A 97 14.50 -6.90 13.07
N LEU A 98 13.87 -5.91 12.44
CA LEU A 98 12.72 -5.20 13.02
C LEU A 98 11.46 -6.06 13.04
N ALA A 99 11.28 -6.96 12.06
CA ALA A 99 10.17 -7.91 12.07
C ALA A 99 10.32 -8.97 13.15
N ALA A 100 11.55 -9.48 13.38
CA ALA A 100 11.84 -10.44 14.44
C ALA A 100 11.64 -9.86 15.84
N ALA A 101 12.07 -8.61 16.07
CA ALA A 101 11.90 -7.92 17.35
C ALA A 101 10.42 -7.69 17.73
N ASN A 102 9.52 -7.65 16.75
CA ASN A 102 8.08 -7.49 16.96
C ASN A 102 7.33 -8.82 17.21
N GLN A 103 8.01 -9.98 17.13
CA GLN A 103 7.39 -11.30 17.32
C GLN A 103 7.49 -11.84 18.76
N GLU A 104 8.13 -11.13 19.70
CA GLU A 104 8.42 -11.65 21.05
C GLU A 104 7.47 -11.20 22.18
N GLU A 105 6.38 -10.47 21.90
CA GLU A 105 5.37 -10.12 22.94
C GLU A 105 3.97 -10.67 22.59
N PRO A 106 3.39 -11.58 23.40
CA PRO A 106 2.07 -12.14 23.15
C PRO A 106 0.99 -11.18 23.66
N SER A 107 0.64 -10.15 22.89
CA SER A 107 -0.57 -9.36 23.16
C SER A 107 -1.77 -9.94 22.39
N ALA A 108 -2.70 -10.51 23.15
CA ALA A 108 -3.95 -11.16 22.76
C ALA A 108 -4.80 -10.41 21.68
N PRO A 109 -5.66 -11.16 20.95
CA PRO A 109 -6.23 -10.72 19.67
C PRO A 109 -7.37 -9.71 19.86
N LYS A 110 -7.31 -8.61 19.10
CA LYS A 110 -8.50 -7.80 18.79
C LYS A 110 -8.87 -7.98 17.32
N THR A 111 -10.09 -8.44 17.17
CA THR A 111 -10.80 -8.91 15.98
C THR A 111 -10.93 -7.88 14.86
N ALA A 112 -10.89 -8.40 13.63
CA ALA A 112 -11.66 -8.03 12.43
C ALA A 112 -11.76 -6.55 12.05
N ASP A 113 -11.17 -6.19 10.90
CA ASP A 113 -11.99 -5.85 9.73
C ASP A 113 -11.14 -5.88 8.44
N ASP A 114 -11.85 -6.15 7.35
CA ASP A 114 -11.50 -6.46 5.97
C ASP A 114 -10.55 -5.49 5.22
N ASP A 115 -10.20 -5.93 4.00
CA ASP A 115 -9.47 -5.25 2.92
C ASP A 115 -7.96 -5.53 2.84
N GLN A 116 -7.62 -6.78 2.57
CA GLN A 116 -6.67 -7.08 1.50
C GLN A 116 -7.44 -7.49 0.25
N ILE A 117 -7.00 -6.98 -0.90
CA ILE A 117 -7.49 -7.17 -2.27
C ILE A 117 -8.43 -6.05 -2.75
N VAL A 118 -7.89 -5.14 -3.56
CA VAL A 118 -8.61 -4.75 -4.78
C VAL A 118 -7.60 -4.54 -5.92
N GLY A 119 -7.61 -5.49 -6.85
CA GLY A 119 -7.16 -5.27 -8.21
C GLY A 119 -8.21 -4.50 -9.02
N ARG A 120 -7.73 -3.74 -10.00
CA ARG A 120 -8.43 -3.17 -11.17
C ARG A 120 -9.49 -2.09 -10.91
N ALA A 121 -9.26 -0.92 -11.52
CA ALA A 121 -10.20 0.20 -11.59
C ALA A 121 -11.51 -0.18 -12.30
N LYS A 122 -12.66 0.17 -11.71
CA LYS A 122 -13.97 0.14 -12.37
C LYS A 122 -14.59 1.54 -12.37
N ALA A 123 -14.98 2.02 -13.56
CA ALA A 123 -15.62 3.30 -13.80
C ALA A 123 -17.07 3.33 -13.25
N PRO A 124 -17.62 4.52 -12.90
CA PRO A 124 -18.91 4.61 -12.22
C PRO A 124 -20.07 4.49 -13.19
N ALA A 125 -20.98 3.53 -12.94
CA ALA A 125 -22.28 3.47 -13.59
C ALA A 125 -23.35 4.09 -12.68
N SER A 126 -24.19 4.90 -13.30
CA SER A 126 -25.17 5.81 -12.74
C SER A 126 -26.25 5.16 -11.86
N ARG A 127 -26.56 5.88 -10.79
CA ARG A 127 -27.65 5.73 -9.83
C ARG A 127 -29.04 5.77 -10.51
N ARG A 128 -29.92 4.78 -10.27
CA ARG A 128 -31.39 4.96 -10.34
C ARG A 128 -32.09 4.18 -9.22
N PHE A 129 -32.92 4.92 -8.50
CA PHE A 129 -33.68 4.58 -7.31
C PHE A 129 -35.13 4.18 -7.70
N PHE A 130 -35.73 3.30 -6.89
CA PHE A 130 -37.16 2.91 -6.78
C PHE A 130 -37.85 2.19 -7.95
N SER A 131 -38.19 0.91 -7.73
CA SER A 131 -39.54 0.39 -7.95
C SER A 131 -39.84 -0.74 -6.95
N PHE A 132 -40.98 -0.61 -6.29
CA PHE A 132 -41.57 -1.50 -5.29
C PHE A 132 -42.62 -2.36 -5.98
N VAL A 133 -42.48 -3.69 -5.96
CA VAL A 133 -43.46 -4.77 -6.20
C VAL A 133 -42.73 -6.04 -5.69
N GLY A 134 -43.23 -6.91 -4.81
CA GLY A 134 -44.52 -7.59 -4.80
C GLY A 134 -44.36 -8.99 -5.43
N GLY A 135 -44.48 -10.06 -4.63
CA GLY A 135 -44.90 -11.38 -5.12
C GLY A 135 -43.83 -12.40 -5.56
N ALA A 136 -43.78 -13.48 -4.78
CA ALA A 136 -43.73 -14.89 -5.18
C ALA A 136 -42.54 -15.46 -5.99
N GLY A 137 -42.05 -16.61 -5.50
CA GLY A 137 -41.59 -17.70 -6.37
C GLY A 137 -40.10 -18.02 -6.32
N GLU A 138 -39.80 -19.06 -5.52
CA GLU A 138 -38.94 -20.19 -5.90
C GLU A 138 -37.41 -20.02 -6.01
N ASP A 139 -36.75 -20.90 -5.24
CA ASP A 139 -35.40 -21.45 -5.39
C ASP A 139 -34.20 -20.50 -5.48
N ALA A 140 -33.69 -20.12 -4.31
CA ALA A 140 -32.31 -19.64 -4.15
C ALA A 140 -31.40 -20.81 -3.75
N PRO A 141 -30.33 -21.15 -4.50
CA PRO A 141 -29.27 -21.99 -3.98
C PRO A 141 -28.49 -21.19 -2.92
N GLU A 142 -28.32 -21.78 -1.74
CA GLU A 142 -27.44 -21.26 -0.68
C GLU A 142 -26.01 -21.14 -1.21
N ILE A 143 -25.58 -19.92 -1.53
CA ILE A 143 -24.16 -19.63 -1.76
C ILE A 143 -23.50 -19.62 -0.39
N SER A 144 -23.01 -20.80 0.00
CA SER A 144 -22.12 -20.99 1.12
C SER A 144 -20.80 -20.25 0.85
N ILE A 145 -20.74 -19.02 1.34
CA ILE A 145 -19.52 -18.24 1.50
C ILE A 145 -18.66 -18.97 2.54
N GLY A 146 -17.65 -19.71 2.10
CA GLY A 146 -16.76 -20.42 3.01
C GLY A 146 -15.53 -21.01 2.33
N LYS A 147 -14.38 -20.43 2.66
CA LYS A 147 -12.99 -20.79 2.31
C LYS A 147 -12.49 -20.33 0.93
N SER A 148 -11.78 -19.21 0.95
CA SER A 148 -10.78 -18.84 -0.05
C SER A 148 -9.55 -19.77 0.03
N SER A 149 -9.74 -21.06 -0.24
CA SER A 149 -8.66 -21.89 -0.76
C SER A 149 -8.73 -21.75 -2.27
N VAL A 150 -7.65 -21.27 -2.91
CA VAL A 150 -7.50 -21.30 -4.36
C VAL A 150 -7.99 -22.66 -4.86
N SER A 151 -9.02 -22.67 -5.70
CA SER A 151 -9.61 -23.92 -6.15
C SER A 151 -8.54 -24.73 -6.91
N LYS A 152 -8.71 -26.06 -6.99
CA LYS A 152 -7.77 -26.88 -7.76
C LYS A 152 -7.68 -26.42 -9.22
N GLU A 153 -8.79 -25.92 -9.75
CA GLU A 153 -8.90 -25.33 -11.08
C GLU A 153 -8.10 -24.03 -11.18
N ASP A 154 -8.29 -23.09 -10.25
CA ASP A 154 -7.54 -21.83 -10.22
C ASP A 154 -6.04 -22.08 -10.08
N ARG A 155 -5.64 -23.08 -9.28
CA ARG A 155 -4.25 -23.47 -9.12
C ARG A 155 -3.67 -24.01 -10.44
N ALA A 156 -4.43 -24.80 -11.20
CA ALA A 156 -4.00 -25.31 -12.49
C ALA A 156 -3.82 -24.18 -13.51
N LEU A 157 -4.77 -23.25 -13.58
CA LEU A 157 -4.69 -22.08 -14.46
C LEU A 157 -3.47 -21.20 -14.13
N LEU A 158 -3.19 -21.00 -12.84
CA LEU A 158 -2.01 -20.25 -12.41
C LEU A 158 -0.69 -20.97 -12.75
N GLN A 159 -0.67 -22.30 -12.69
CA GLN A 159 0.49 -23.10 -13.07
C GLN A 159 0.75 -23.06 -14.59
N GLU A 160 -0.31 -23.09 -15.40
CA GLU A 160 -0.23 -22.93 -16.85
C GLU A 160 0.31 -21.54 -17.23
N ALA A 161 -0.27 -20.48 -16.67
CA ALA A 161 0.20 -19.11 -16.92
C ALA A 161 1.66 -18.90 -16.49
N LEU A 162 2.09 -19.52 -15.39
CA LEU A 162 3.49 -19.48 -14.95
C LEU A 162 4.41 -20.19 -15.96
N TYR A 163 3.98 -21.32 -16.51
CA TYR A 163 4.72 -22.05 -17.53
C TYR A 163 4.93 -21.20 -18.80
N ASP A 164 3.85 -20.60 -19.30
CA ASP A 164 3.90 -19.73 -20.49
C ASP A 164 4.88 -18.55 -20.30
N LEU A 165 4.86 -17.92 -19.13
CA LEU A 165 5.76 -16.82 -18.81
C LEU A 165 7.23 -17.25 -18.74
N LEU A 166 7.51 -18.44 -18.20
CA LEU A 166 8.87 -18.99 -18.17
C LEU A 166 9.37 -19.33 -19.58
N GLU A 167 8.48 -19.83 -20.44
CA GLU A 167 8.83 -20.11 -21.83
C GLU A 167 9.10 -18.82 -22.62
N CYS A 168 8.28 -17.78 -22.42
CA CYS A 168 8.52 -16.46 -23.00
C CYS A 168 9.87 -15.90 -22.57
N LYS A 169 10.21 -16.02 -21.28
CA LYS A 169 11.53 -15.62 -20.76
C LYS A 169 12.65 -16.42 -21.43
N ARG A 170 12.51 -17.74 -21.55
CA ARG A 170 13.51 -18.61 -22.20
C ARG A 170 13.75 -18.20 -23.65
N LEU A 171 12.70 -17.87 -24.39
CA LEU A 171 12.81 -17.39 -25.78
C LEU A 171 13.52 -16.04 -25.85
N LEU A 172 13.22 -15.10 -24.95
CA LEU A 172 13.92 -13.81 -24.88
C LEU A 172 15.42 -13.97 -24.57
N ASP A 173 15.77 -14.86 -23.64
CA ASP A 173 17.17 -15.14 -23.28
C ASP A 173 17.95 -15.80 -24.43
N GLN A 174 17.28 -16.48 -25.37
CA GLN A 174 17.92 -17.07 -26.55
C GLN A 174 18.20 -16.08 -27.68
N VAL A 175 17.47 -14.94 -27.71
CA VAL A 175 17.62 -13.92 -28.75
C VAL A 175 18.67 -12.86 -28.38
N ARG A 176 19.13 -12.88 -27.13
CA ARG A 176 20.17 -11.98 -26.59
C ARG A 176 21.57 -12.56 -26.76
#